data_AF-A0A379VP82-F1
#
_entry.id   AF-A0A379VP82-F1
#
_cell.length_a   1.000
_cell.length_b   1.000
_cell.length_c   1.000
_cell.angle_alpha   90.00
_cell.angle_beta   90.00
_cell.angle_gamma   90.00
#
_symmetry.space_group_name_H-M   'P 1'
#
loop_
_entity.id
_entity.type
_entity.pdbx_description
1 polymer ?
#
loop_
_entity_poly.entity_id
_entity_poly.type
_entity_poly.pdbx_seq_one_letter_code
_entity_poly.pdbx_strand_id
1 'polypeptide(L)'
;MRETLERVRERAPDLMIDGEMHGDAALVESIRNDRMPDSPLKGAANILVMPNMEAARISYNLLRVSSSEGVTVGPVLMGVSKPVHVLNADRLCTSYREYGGVSGS
;
A
#
# COMPACT_ATOMS: atom_id res chain seq x y z
N MET A 1 -5.68 7.98 -14.89
CA MET A 1 -5.75 8.46 -13.48
C MET A 1 -6.08 9.96 -13.39
N ARG A 2 -5.98 10.72 -14.50
CA ARG A 2 -6.34 12.15 -14.56
C ARG A 2 -7.79 12.48 -14.14
N GLU A 3 -8.78 11.77 -14.68
CA GLU A 3 -10.20 11.99 -14.29
C GLU A 3 -10.43 11.73 -12.79
N THR A 4 -9.78 10.70 -12.23
CA THR A 4 -9.83 10.41 -10.80
C THR A 4 -9.26 11.55 -9.97
N LEU A 5 -8.14 12.14 -10.40
CA LEU A 5 -7.54 13.30 -9.72
C LEU A 5 -8.49 14.50 -9.70
N GLU A 6 -9.14 14.80 -10.82
CA GLU A 6 -10.13 15.88 -10.92
C GLU A 6 -11.27 15.68 -9.92
N ARG A 7 -11.85 14.46 -9.90
CA ARG A 7 -12.93 14.12 -8.95
C ARG A 7 -12.52 14.18 -7.49
N VAL A 8 -11.28 13.81 -7.17
CA VAL A 8 -10.77 13.89 -5.79
C VAL A 8 -10.55 15.35 -5.40
N ARG A 9 -9.99 16.18 -6.29
CA ARG A 9 -9.80 17.62 -6.05
C ARG A 9 -11.12 18.36 -5.88
N GLU A 10 -12.17 17.99 -6.63
CA GLU A 10 -13.53 18.53 -6.44
C GLU A 10 -14.08 18.24 -5.04
N ARG A 11 -13.81 17.05 -4.49
CA ARG A 11 -14.37 16.60 -3.19
C ARG A 11 -13.51 16.97 -1.99
N ALA A 12 -12.20 17.07 -2.17
CA ALA A 12 -11.22 17.32 -1.12
C ALA A 12 -10.05 18.15 -1.69
N PRO A 13 -10.23 19.47 -1.86
CA PRO A 13 -9.23 20.34 -2.47
C PRO A 13 -7.96 20.51 -1.63
N ASP A 14 -8.07 20.34 -0.31
CA ASP A 14 -6.94 20.47 0.63
C ASP A 14 -6.05 19.21 0.67
N LEU A 15 -6.46 18.12 0.02
CA LEU A 15 -5.69 16.88 -0.01
C LEU A 15 -4.46 17.05 -0.89
N MET A 16 -3.27 16.82 -0.33
CA MET A 16 -2.02 16.75 -1.09
C MET A 16 -2.00 15.47 -1.92
N ILE A 17 -2.48 15.57 -3.16
CA ILE A 17 -2.55 14.46 -4.10
C ILE A 17 -1.97 14.86 -5.45
N ASP A 18 -1.15 13.96 -5.99
CA ASP A 18 -0.68 14.00 -7.37
C ASP A 18 -1.33 12.85 -8.16
N GLY A 19 -1.48 13.05 -9.46
CA GLY A 19 -2.16 12.10 -10.34
C GLY A 19 -1.22 11.03 -10.86
N GLU A 20 -0.84 11.15 -12.12
CA GLU A 20 -0.02 10.16 -12.81
C GLU A 20 1.45 10.31 -12.43
N MET A 21 1.91 9.45 -11.52
CA MET A 21 3.27 9.45 -11.02
C MET A 21 3.89 8.05 -11.09
N HIS A 22 5.19 7.99 -11.37
CA HIS A 22 5.96 6.75 -11.31
C HIS A 22 6.32 6.41 -9.85
N GLY A 23 6.37 5.13 -9.50
CA GLY A 23 6.61 4.70 -8.11
C GLY A 23 7.95 5.16 -7.53
N ASP A 24 8.98 5.30 -8.35
CA ASP A 24 10.28 5.85 -7.96
C ASP A 24 10.19 7.33 -7.59
N ALA A 25 9.51 8.15 -8.40
CA ALA A 25 9.23 9.55 -8.11
C ALA A 25 8.29 9.72 -6.90
N ALA A 26 7.37 8.78 -6.65
CA ALA A 26 6.51 8.84 -5.48
C ALA A 26 7.29 8.61 -4.18
N LEU A 27 8.27 7.69 -4.19
CA LEU A 27 9.02 7.30 -3.00
C LEU A 27 10.28 8.15 -2.76
N VAL A 28 10.90 8.68 -3.82
CA VAL A 28 12.16 9.41 -3.76
C VAL A 28 11.96 10.86 -4.19
N GLU A 29 12.05 11.77 -3.24
CA GLU A 29 11.81 13.21 -3.47
C GLU A 29 12.78 13.83 -4.48
N SER A 30 14.06 13.41 -4.52
CA SER A 30 15.00 13.93 -5.50
C SER A 30 14.58 13.60 -6.93
N ILE A 31 14.16 12.36 -7.19
CA ILE A 31 13.64 11.93 -8.50
C ILE A 31 12.35 12.68 -8.85
N ARG A 32 11.50 12.95 -7.84
CA ARG A 32 10.29 13.76 -8.06
C ARG A 32 10.62 15.18 -8.48
N ASN A 33 11.51 15.86 -7.77
CA ASN A 33 11.85 17.24 -8.06
C ASN A 33 12.47 17.39 -9.46
N ASP A 34 13.23 16.38 -9.91
CA ASP A 34 13.82 16.36 -11.24
C ASP A 34 12.78 16.14 -12.35
N ARG A 35 11.79 15.26 -12.14
CA ARG A 35 10.79 14.88 -13.16
C ARG A 35 9.51 15.70 -13.11
N MET A 36 9.10 16.16 -11.93
CA MET A 36 7.81 16.79 -11.63
C MET A 36 8.01 17.89 -10.57
N PRO A 37 8.69 19.01 -10.92
CA PRO A 37 8.97 20.10 -9.99
C PRO A 37 7.72 20.82 -9.49
N ASP A 38 6.62 20.76 -10.24
CA ASP A 38 5.33 21.38 -9.88
C ASP A 38 4.43 20.48 -9.02
N SER A 39 4.94 19.35 -8.53
CA SER A 39 4.17 18.44 -7.70
C SER A 39 3.78 19.09 -6.36
N PRO A 40 2.50 18.97 -5.92
CA PRO A 40 2.07 19.50 -4.63
C PRO A 40 2.54 18.65 -3.44
N LEU A 41 3.12 17.46 -3.69
CA LEU A 41 3.58 16.55 -2.65
C LEU A 41 4.87 17.06 -2.00
N LYS A 42 4.98 16.91 -0.68
CA LYS A 42 6.16 17.27 0.12
C LYS A 42 6.73 16.01 0.77
N GLY A 43 8.03 15.75 0.61
CA GLY A 43 8.66 14.51 1.09
C GLY A 43 8.21 13.27 0.32
N ALA A 44 8.53 12.07 0.82
CA ALA A 44 8.11 10.81 0.21
C ALA A 44 6.59 10.58 0.37
N ALA A 45 5.95 10.03 -0.66
CA ALA A 45 4.53 9.68 -0.60
C ALA A 45 4.30 8.58 0.44
N ASN A 46 3.33 8.81 1.32
CA ASN A 46 2.93 7.86 2.35
C ASN A 46 1.82 6.90 1.89
N ILE A 47 1.07 7.27 0.85
CA ILE A 47 -0.03 6.49 0.29
C ILE A 47 0.19 6.36 -1.21
N LEU A 48 0.22 5.12 -1.69
CA LEU A 48 0.31 4.83 -3.12
C LEU A 48 -1.02 4.25 -3.61
N VAL A 49 -1.71 5.00 -4.47
CA VAL A 49 -2.95 4.55 -5.10
C VAL A 49 -2.63 3.95 -6.46
N MET A 50 -3.02 2.69 -6.64
CA MET A 50 -2.70 1.91 -7.84
C MET A 50 -3.83 2.02 -8.86
N PRO A 51 -3.53 2.06 -10.18
CA PRO A 51 -4.53 2.28 -11.21
C PRO A 51 -5.50 1.10 -11.41
N ASN A 52 -5.10 -0.11 -11.01
CA ASN A 52 -5.92 -1.32 -11.10
C ASN A 52 -5.50 -2.36 -10.06
N MET A 53 -6.30 -3.41 -9.92
CA MET A 53 -6.11 -4.50 -8.94
C MET A 53 -4.83 -5.30 -9.18
N GLU A 54 -4.48 -5.56 -10.44
CA GLU A 54 -3.29 -6.36 -10.77
C GLU A 54 -2.00 -5.62 -10.41
N ALA A 55 -1.90 -4.33 -10.77
CA ALA A 55 -0.80 -3.47 -10.36
C ALA A 55 -0.71 -3.40 -8.83
N ALA A 56 -1.85 -3.23 -8.14
CA ALA A 56 -1.89 -3.22 -6.69
C ALA A 56 -1.34 -4.52 -6.08
N ARG A 57 -1.78 -5.67 -6.61
CA ARG A 57 -1.38 -6.98 -6.10
C ARG A 57 0.09 -7.28 -6.36
N ILE A 58 0.59 -6.97 -7.55
CA ILE A 58 2.00 -7.14 -7.91
C ILE A 58 2.87 -6.26 -7.03
N SER A 59 2.58 -4.96 -6.94
CA SER A 59 3.36 -4.02 -6.13
C SER A 59 3.32 -4.38 -4.64
N TYR A 60 2.16 -4.79 -4.13
CA TYR A 60 2.03 -5.24 -2.74
C TYR A 60 2.87 -6.48 -2.44
N ASN A 61 2.82 -7.49 -3.30
CA ASN A 61 3.64 -8.69 -3.15
C ASN A 61 5.13 -8.37 -3.25
N LEU A 62 5.52 -7.52 -4.20
CA LEU A 62 6.90 -7.09 -4.37
C LEU A 62 7.41 -6.37 -3.12
N LEU A 63 6.70 -5.34 -2.64
CA LEU A 63 7.06 -4.58 -1.44
C LEU A 63 7.13 -5.46 -0.19
N ARG A 64 6.19 -6.42 -0.05
CA ARG A 64 6.18 -7.36 1.07
C ARG A 64 7.43 -8.26 1.08
N VAL A 65 7.89 -8.73 -0.08
CA VAL A 65 9.04 -9.63 -0.18
C VAL A 65 10.36 -8.84 -0.11
N SER A 66 10.41 -7.63 -0.65
CA SER A 66 11.62 -6.80 -0.66
C SER A 66 11.86 -6.04 0.65
N SER A 67 10.82 -5.78 1.45
CA SER A 67 10.96 -5.09 2.73
C SER A 67 11.26 -6.08 3.84
N SER A 68 12.53 -6.19 4.25
CA SER A 68 12.96 -7.07 5.34
C SER A 68 12.44 -6.66 6.72
N GLU A 69 12.09 -5.38 6.92
CA GLU A 69 11.63 -4.83 8.21
C GLU A 69 10.17 -4.32 8.17
N GLY A 70 9.49 -4.45 7.04
CA GLY A 70 8.13 -3.95 6.87
C GLY A 70 7.10 -4.88 7.50
N VAL A 71 6.48 -4.47 8.61
CA VAL A 71 5.31 -5.17 9.16
C VAL A 71 4.16 -5.04 8.16
N THR A 72 3.85 -6.15 7.47
CA THR A 72 2.76 -6.17 6.51
C THR A 72 1.45 -6.49 7.23
N VAL A 73 0.57 -5.50 7.35
CA VAL A 73 -0.82 -5.70 7.76
C VAL A 73 -1.62 -6.26 6.58
N GLY A 74 -2.52 -7.20 6.87
CA GLY A 74 -3.43 -7.78 5.89
C GLY A 74 -4.38 -6.74 5.27
N PRO A 75 -5.12 -7.11 4.22
CA PRO A 75 -6.01 -6.17 3.53
C PRO A 75 -7.03 -5.55 4.51
N VAL A 76 -7.12 -4.22 4.50
CA VAL A 76 -8.10 -3.47 5.28
C VAL A 76 -9.21 -3.02 4.33
N LEU A 77 -10.45 -3.41 4.63
CA LEU A 77 -11.61 -2.93 3.89
C LEU A 77 -12.05 -1.57 4.45
N MET A 78 -12.26 -0.60 3.56
CA MET A 78 -12.77 0.74 3.89
C MET A 78 -13.98 1.06 3.01
N GLY A 79 -14.90 1.90 3.50
CA GLY A 79 -16.10 2.33 2.76
C GLY A 79 -17.36 1.49 2.99
N VAL A 80 -17.33 0.53 3.92
CA VAL A 80 -18.51 -0.23 4.38
C VAL A 80 -19.14 0.43 5.61
N SER A 81 -20.48 0.40 5.72
CA SER A 81 -21.21 1.02 6.85
C SER A 81 -20.95 0.38 8.21
N LYS A 82 -20.36 -0.81 8.23
CA LYS A 82 -19.95 -1.55 9.43
C LYS A 82 -18.54 -2.10 9.21
N PRO A 83 -17.68 -2.19 10.24
CA PRO A 83 -16.33 -2.72 10.10
C PRO A 83 -16.39 -4.20 9.69
N VAL A 84 -15.81 -4.54 8.54
CA VAL A 84 -15.69 -5.91 8.05
C VAL A 84 -14.21 -6.19 7.83
N HIS A 85 -13.72 -7.30 8.39
CA HIS A 85 -12.35 -7.75 8.22
C HIS A 85 -12.35 -9.10 7.49
N VAL A 86 -11.62 -9.19 6.38
CA VAL A 86 -11.49 -10.44 5.62
C VAL A 86 -10.19 -11.11 6.03
N LEU A 87 -10.32 -12.22 6.75
CA LEU A 87 -9.21 -13.09 7.09
C LEU A 87 -8.90 -13.98 5.88
N ASN A 88 -7.66 -13.97 5.42
CA ASN A 88 -7.19 -14.94 4.43
C ASN A 88 -6.78 -16.21 5.16
N ALA A 89 -7.37 -17.36 4.81
CA ALA A 89 -7.21 -18.65 5.50
C ALA A 89 -5.80 -19.29 5.35
N ASP A 90 -4.86 -18.65 4.68
CA ASP A 90 -3.55 -19.23 4.34
C ASP A 90 -2.46 -19.04 5.43
N ARG A 91 -2.68 -18.14 6.41
CA ARG A 91 -1.59 -17.72 7.33
C ARG A 91 -1.63 -18.24 8.76
N LEU A 92 -2.42 -19.27 9.06
CA LEU A 92 -2.57 -19.77 10.44
C LEU A 92 -2.05 -21.20 10.72
N CYS A 93 -1.34 -21.85 9.79
CA CYS A 93 -0.91 -23.24 10.04
C CYS A 93 0.53 -23.59 9.63
N THR A 94 1.50 -22.69 9.85
CA THR A 94 2.92 -23.04 9.66
C THR A 94 3.79 -22.79 10.89
N SER A 95 3.40 -21.95 11.84
CA SER A 95 4.20 -21.71 13.06
C SER A 95 3.79 -22.53 14.29
N TYR A 96 2.65 -23.24 14.25
CA TYR A 96 2.16 -24.02 15.41
C TYR A 96 2.57 -25.50 15.38
N ARG A 97 3.32 -25.96 14.37
CA ARG A 97 3.74 -27.37 14.24
C ARG A 97 5.14 -27.67 14.79
N GLU A 98 5.93 -26.66 15.15
CA GLU A 98 7.29 -26.86 15.69
C GLU A 98 7.40 -26.80 17.23
N TYR A 99 6.35 -26.38 17.95
CA TYR A 99 6.36 -26.22 19.42
C TYR A 99 5.50 -27.26 20.19
N GLY A 100 5.29 -28.45 19.62
CA GLY A 100 4.49 -29.52 20.22
C GLY A 100 5.23 -30.84 20.49
N GLY A 101 6.55 -30.86 20.36
CA GLY A 101 7.39 -32.06 20.51
C GLY A 101 8.26 -32.05 21.76
N VAL A 102 7.66 -31.98 22.95
CA VAL A 102 8.33 -32.42 24.19
C VAL A 102 7.42 -33.44 24.86
N SER A 103 7.53 -34.69 24.40
CA SER A 103 7.01 -35.86 25.13
C SER A 103 7.97 -36.15 26.29
N GLY A 104 7.46 -36.01 27.51
CA GLY A 104 8.10 -36.60 28.67
C GLY A 104 8.07 -38.12 28.61
N SER A 105 9.23 -38.71 28.90
CA SER A 105 9.42 -39.98 29.61
C SER A 105 10.87 -40.08 30.04
#